data_AF-A0A7K3BK89-F1
#
_entry.id   AF-A0A7K3BK89-F1
#
_cell.length_a   1.000
_cell.length_b   1.000
_cell.length_c   1.000
_cell.angle_alpha   90.00
_cell.angle_beta   90.00
_cell.angle_gamma   90.00
#
_symmetry.space_group_name_H-M   'P 1'
#
loop_
_entity.id
_entity.type
_entity.pdbx_description
1 polymer ?
#
loop_
_entity_poly.entity_id
_entity_poly.type
_entity_poly.pdbx_seq_one_letter_code
_entity_poly.pdbx_strand_id
1 'polypeptide(L)'
;MSARQADHPSTDDAVAAELSALYRWAVRETEVLVPAIVDDIRGQVGWFEAMPRADHENTVLEQYQAFLASLQEERPPTGREIEAARELGRRRARQFVPMEAVITGFHIGYRHLWGRLRREAGGRNTAALLALLESVDRTWAWVQHMCGAVADGYSETSRVRESALVELRHRFIEALHAGGAQGEDGLCMARALDFDPHASFQAACAPVEAWSDSHFDLLRRKLRTDGGTLHAVIHGERVVILVQGVVIADAGDLLPPGVDPVVGIGMPRAGLPGAAESIGDAERALVVARERGRPVSFDDKWLIATLLPQRDRLAPLVRSTVPRSHPRLADAVLAFAHNGFSISASAAVLHLHPNTVSYRLDRWHHHTGWDPRSWDGLARSLAAIVLYPPENPAP
;
A
#
# COMPACT_ATOMS: atom_id res chain seq x y z
N MET A 1 11.71 -30.02 -81.51
CA MET A 1 12.15 -28.85 -80.73
C MET A 1 10.95 -28.33 -79.96
N SER A 2 10.82 -28.76 -78.70
CA SER A 2 9.73 -28.33 -77.81
C SER A 2 10.22 -27.11 -77.03
N ALA A 3 9.60 -25.96 -77.26
CA ALA A 3 9.94 -24.71 -76.59
C ALA A 3 9.38 -24.74 -75.17
N ARG A 4 10.28 -24.61 -74.19
CA ARG A 4 9.95 -24.45 -72.76
C ARG A 4 9.10 -23.19 -72.60
N GLN A 5 7.87 -23.36 -72.15
CA GLN A 5 7.03 -22.28 -71.66
C GLN A 5 7.58 -21.88 -70.30
N ALA A 6 8.19 -20.69 -70.22
CA ALA A 6 8.69 -20.13 -68.98
C ALA A 6 7.49 -19.73 -68.12
N ASP A 7 7.35 -20.42 -66.98
CA ASP A 7 6.35 -20.16 -65.96
C ASP A 7 6.71 -18.81 -65.30
N HIS A 8 6.01 -17.73 -65.65
CA HIS A 8 6.19 -16.45 -65.00
C HIS A 8 5.44 -16.47 -63.67
N PRO A 9 6.10 -16.19 -62.54
CA PRO A 9 5.46 -16.21 -61.22
C PRO A 9 4.26 -15.25 -61.20
N SER A 10 3.19 -15.65 -60.50
CA SER A 10 2.03 -14.80 -60.29
C SER A 10 2.43 -13.53 -59.51
N THR A 11 1.66 -12.45 -59.62
CA THR A 11 1.94 -11.20 -58.89
C THR A 11 2.07 -11.44 -57.37
N ASP A 12 1.28 -12.38 -56.83
CA ASP A 12 1.33 -12.78 -55.41
C ASP A 12 2.62 -13.53 -55.07
N ASP A 13 3.11 -14.40 -55.95
CA ASP A 13 4.41 -15.10 -55.77
C ASP A 13 5.59 -14.12 -55.77
N ALA A 14 5.52 -13.07 -56.61
CA ALA A 14 6.54 -12.04 -56.67
C ALA A 14 6.55 -11.16 -55.39
N VAL A 15 5.37 -10.80 -54.88
CA VAL A 15 5.21 -10.05 -53.61
C VAL A 15 5.72 -10.87 -52.41
N ALA A 16 5.38 -12.16 -52.35
CA ALA A 16 5.87 -13.07 -51.32
C ALA A 16 7.40 -13.26 -51.38
N ALA A 17 7.98 -13.35 -52.58
CA ALA A 17 9.43 -13.47 -52.77
C ALA A 17 10.19 -12.22 -52.26
N GLU A 18 9.64 -11.03 -52.51
CA GLU A 18 10.20 -9.75 -52.02
C GLU A 18 10.16 -9.66 -50.49
N LEU A 19 9.04 -10.02 -49.86
CA LEU A 19 8.89 -10.02 -48.41
C LEU A 19 9.87 -11.02 -47.75
N SER A 20 9.98 -12.22 -48.32
CA SER A 20 10.94 -13.23 -47.88
C SER A 20 12.39 -12.74 -48.01
N ALA A 21 12.72 -12.05 -49.10
CA ALA A 21 14.05 -11.45 -49.30
C ALA A 21 14.35 -10.31 -48.31
N LEU A 22 13.34 -9.51 -47.95
CA LEU A 22 13.43 -8.46 -46.95
C LEU A 22 13.71 -9.04 -45.56
N TYR A 23 12.97 -10.06 -45.14
CA TYR A 23 13.22 -10.70 -43.83
C TYR A 23 14.57 -11.41 -43.78
N ARG A 24 15.01 -12.08 -44.87
CA ARG A 24 16.35 -12.68 -44.93
C ARG A 24 17.46 -11.66 -44.79
N TRP A 25 17.28 -10.47 -45.36
CA TRP A 25 18.19 -9.35 -45.13
C TRP A 25 18.15 -8.91 -43.67
N ALA A 26 16.97 -8.73 -43.09
CA ALA A 26 16.81 -8.27 -41.71
C ALA A 26 17.49 -9.23 -40.72
N VAL A 27 17.34 -10.55 -40.90
CA VAL A 27 18.02 -11.56 -40.07
C VAL A 27 19.54 -11.38 -40.10
N ARG A 28 20.14 -11.18 -41.28
CA ARG A 28 21.59 -10.96 -41.41
C ARG A 28 22.06 -9.64 -40.81
N GLU A 29 21.22 -8.61 -40.90
CA GLU A 29 21.54 -7.28 -40.38
C GLU A 29 21.23 -7.12 -38.89
N THR A 30 20.54 -8.08 -38.26
CA THR A 30 20.06 -7.90 -36.87
C THR A 30 21.22 -7.61 -35.92
N GLU A 31 22.36 -8.30 -36.05
CA GLU A 31 23.56 -8.05 -35.22
C GLU A 31 24.13 -6.65 -35.40
N VAL A 32 24.01 -6.06 -36.59
CA VAL A 32 24.46 -4.69 -36.89
C VAL A 32 23.45 -3.65 -36.39
N LEU A 33 22.16 -3.97 -36.44
CA LEU A 33 21.07 -3.07 -36.03
C LEU A 33 20.91 -2.99 -34.51
N VAL A 34 21.15 -4.09 -33.79
CA VAL A 34 20.91 -4.21 -32.35
C VAL A 34 21.64 -3.15 -31.53
N PRO A 35 22.94 -2.86 -31.72
CA PRO A 35 23.63 -1.83 -30.95
C PRO A 35 22.96 -0.46 -31.04
N ALA A 36 22.58 -0.03 -32.25
CA ALA A 36 21.93 1.26 -32.47
C ALA A 36 20.52 1.32 -31.85
N ILE A 37 19.78 0.20 -31.88
CA ILE A 37 18.45 0.10 -31.24
C ILE A 37 18.59 0.12 -29.72
N VAL A 38 19.58 -0.58 -29.17
CA VAL A 38 19.87 -0.57 -27.74
C VAL A 38 20.29 0.81 -27.27
N ASP A 39 21.08 1.55 -28.06
CA ASP A 39 21.41 2.95 -27.77
C ASP A 39 20.15 3.83 -27.71
N ASP A 40 19.23 3.65 -28.66
CA ASP A 40 17.96 4.38 -28.71
C ASP A 40 17.07 4.06 -27.49
N ILE A 41 16.96 2.78 -27.11
CA ILE A 41 16.22 2.36 -25.91
C ILE A 41 16.86 2.92 -24.65
N ARG A 42 18.20 2.81 -24.48
CA ARG A 42 18.91 3.28 -23.28
C ARG A 42 18.84 4.80 -23.14
N GLY A 43 18.93 5.53 -24.25
CA GLY A 43 18.82 6.99 -24.26
C GLY A 43 17.42 7.52 -23.92
N GLN A 44 16.36 6.75 -24.22
CA GLN A 44 14.98 7.12 -23.89
C GLN A 44 14.49 6.53 -22.55
N VAL A 45 15.08 5.41 -22.11
CA VAL A 45 14.67 4.67 -20.90
C VAL A 45 15.91 4.45 -20.02
N GLY A 46 16.19 5.42 -19.16
CA GLY A 46 17.39 5.45 -18.32
C GLY A 46 17.58 4.24 -17.40
N TRP A 47 16.51 3.51 -17.07
CA TRP A 47 16.60 2.26 -16.28
C TRP A 47 17.52 1.21 -16.90
N PHE A 48 17.62 1.16 -18.22
CA PHE A 48 18.50 0.20 -18.88
C PHE A 48 19.98 0.59 -18.81
N GLU A 49 20.33 1.82 -18.41
CA GLU A 49 21.74 2.25 -18.30
C GLU A 49 22.51 1.47 -17.24
N ALA A 50 21.85 1.15 -16.11
CA ALA A 50 22.45 0.40 -15.01
C ALA A 50 22.67 -1.09 -15.32
N MET A 51 22.10 -1.61 -16.41
CA MET A 51 22.24 -3.01 -16.81
C MET A 51 23.45 -3.21 -17.73
N PRO A 52 24.17 -4.36 -17.62
CA PRO A 52 25.22 -4.72 -18.57
C PRO A 52 24.74 -4.61 -20.01
N ARG A 53 25.47 -3.87 -20.85
CA ARG A 53 25.09 -3.60 -22.24
C ARG A 53 24.95 -4.90 -23.04
N ALA A 54 25.91 -5.81 -22.91
CA ALA A 54 25.91 -7.10 -23.57
C ALA A 54 24.64 -7.92 -23.28
N ASP A 55 24.17 -7.93 -22.02
CA ASP A 55 22.92 -8.62 -21.65
C ASP A 55 21.70 -8.00 -22.33
N HIS A 56 21.69 -6.67 -22.49
CA HIS A 56 20.62 -5.98 -23.22
C HIS A 56 20.64 -6.36 -24.70
N GLU A 57 21.80 -6.25 -25.34
CA GLU A 57 21.98 -6.55 -26.76
C GLU A 57 21.62 -8.00 -27.06
N ASN A 58 22.09 -8.96 -26.26
CA ASN A 58 21.74 -10.38 -26.42
C ASN A 58 20.22 -10.60 -26.30
N THR A 59 19.57 -9.98 -25.31
CA THR A 59 18.12 -10.11 -25.12
C THR A 59 17.35 -9.52 -26.32
N VAL A 60 17.79 -8.40 -26.87
CA VAL A 60 17.14 -7.76 -28.03
C VAL A 60 17.38 -8.58 -29.30
N LEU A 61 18.61 -9.08 -29.50
CA LEU A 61 18.98 -9.93 -30.62
C LEU A 61 18.15 -11.21 -30.68
N GLU A 62 18.07 -11.96 -29.57
CA GLU A 62 17.28 -13.19 -29.48
C GLU A 62 15.81 -12.96 -29.84
N GLN A 63 15.23 -11.84 -29.38
CA GLN A 63 13.84 -11.51 -29.66
C GLN A 63 13.59 -11.12 -31.12
N TYR A 64 14.52 -10.38 -31.73
CA TYR A 64 14.41 -10.01 -33.14
C TYR A 64 14.62 -11.19 -34.06
N GLN A 65 15.55 -12.10 -33.73
CA GLN A 65 15.72 -13.34 -34.46
C GLN A 65 14.44 -14.21 -34.40
N ALA A 66 13.85 -14.37 -33.21
CA ALA A 66 12.58 -15.11 -33.06
C ALA A 66 11.42 -14.45 -33.83
N PHE A 67 11.31 -13.12 -33.76
CA PHE A 67 10.30 -12.35 -34.47
C PHE A 67 10.42 -12.49 -35.99
N LEU A 68 11.62 -12.28 -36.53
CA LEU A 68 11.87 -12.37 -37.97
C LEU A 68 11.68 -13.81 -38.49
N ALA A 69 12.07 -14.82 -37.72
CA ALA A 69 11.82 -16.22 -38.05
C ALA A 69 10.31 -16.53 -38.11
N SER A 70 9.53 -16.07 -37.13
CA SER A 70 8.07 -16.22 -37.14
C SER A 70 7.41 -15.55 -38.35
N LEU A 71 7.87 -14.35 -38.72
CA LEU A 71 7.35 -13.66 -39.89
C LEU A 71 7.68 -14.39 -41.20
N GLN A 72 8.88 -14.97 -41.31
CA GLN A 72 9.29 -15.80 -42.46
C GLN A 72 8.50 -17.10 -42.56
N GLU A 73 8.22 -17.73 -41.42
CA GLU A 73 7.52 -19.02 -41.33
C GLU A 73 5.99 -18.86 -41.30
N GLU A 74 5.50 -17.62 -41.32
CA GLU A 74 4.07 -17.27 -41.31
C GLU A 74 3.29 -17.88 -40.14
N ARG A 75 3.93 -17.99 -38.98
CA ARG A 75 3.38 -18.68 -37.81
C ARG A 75 3.26 -17.77 -36.58
N PRO A 76 2.36 -18.07 -35.63
CA PRO A 76 2.38 -17.44 -34.31
C PRO A 76 3.62 -17.84 -33.47
N PRO A 77 3.82 -17.20 -32.29
CA PRO A 77 4.87 -17.62 -31.36
C PRO A 77 4.72 -19.07 -30.94
N THR A 78 5.84 -19.80 -30.95
CA THR A 78 5.92 -21.14 -30.38
C THR A 78 5.86 -21.07 -28.86
N GLY A 79 5.45 -22.18 -28.21
CA GLY A 79 5.47 -22.26 -26.74
C GLY A 79 6.85 -21.98 -26.13
N ARG A 80 7.94 -22.30 -26.83
CA ARG A 80 9.32 -22.02 -26.39
C ARG A 80 9.63 -20.52 -26.42
N GLU A 81 9.20 -19.82 -27.46
CA GLU A 81 9.38 -18.35 -27.58
C GLU A 81 8.53 -17.62 -26.52
N ILE A 82 7.30 -18.08 -26.29
CA ILE A 82 6.41 -17.55 -25.25
C ILE A 82 7.04 -17.73 -23.85
N GLU A 83 7.58 -18.92 -23.55
CA GLU A 83 8.21 -19.15 -22.25
C GLU A 83 9.50 -18.35 -22.07
N ALA A 84 10.29 -18.17 -23.14
CA ALA A 84 11.46 -17.30 -23.09
C ALA A 84 11.08 -15.84 -22.77
N ALA A 85 9.97 -15.34 -23.34
CA ALA A 85 9.42 -14.03 -23.01
C ALA A 85 8.95 -13.95 -21.54
N ARG A 86 8.26 -14.98 -21.04
CA ARG A 86 7.89 -15.06 -19.62
C ARG A 86 9.11 -15.02 -18.71
N GLU A 87 10.15 -15.79 -19.00
CA GLU A 87 11.36 -15.81 -18.18
C GLU A 87 12.12 -14.47 -18.23
N LEU A 88 12.11 -13.77 -19.36
CA LEU A 88 12.59 -12.39 -19.42
C LEU A 88 11.80 -11.48 -18.47
N GLY A 89 10.47 -11.58 -18.46
CA GLY A 89 9.60 -10.87 -17.51
C GLY A 89 9.96 -11.16 -16.05
N ARG A 90 10.12 -12.44 -15.69
CA ARG A 90 10.54 -12.86 -14.34
C ARG A 90 11.91 -12.27 -13.98
N ARG A 91 12.88 -12.34 -14.89
CA ARG A 91 14.23 -11.78 -14.70
C ARG A 91 14.17 -10.27 -14.44
N ARG A 92 13.39 -9.51 -15.21
CA ARG A 92 13.24 -8.05 -15.02
C ARG A 92 12.57 -7.71 -13.68
N ALA A 93 11.58 -8.49 -13.25
CA ALA A 93 10.97 -8.34 -11.93
C ALA A 93 11.97 -8.58 -10.78
N ARG A 94 12.79 -9.63 -10.87
CA ARG A 94 13.87 -9.92 -9.88
C ARG A 94 14.93 -8.81 -9.83
N GLN A 95 15.14 -8.12 -10.96
CA GLN A 95 16.06 -6.98 -11.07
C GLN A 95 15.42 -5.63 -10.68
N PHE A 96 14.15 -5.62 -10.25
CA PHE A 96 13.41 -4.41 -9.87
C PHE A 96 13.28 -3.35 -10.99
N VAL A 97 13.41 -3.76 -12.26
CA VAL A 97 13.16 -2.85 -13.40
C VAL A 97 11.65 -2.59 -13.48
N PRO A 98 11.17 -1.34 -13.49
CA PRO A 98 9.73 -1.08 -13.55
C PRO A 98 9.08 -1.68 -14.81
N MET A 99 7.89 -2.28 -14.65
CA MET A 99 7.11 -2.82 -15.79
C MET A 99 6.97 -1.81 -16.93
N GLU A 100 6.67 -0.56 -16.59
CA GLU A 100 6.56 0.53 -17.56
C GLU A 100 7.83 0.71 -18.39
N ALA A 101 9.01 0.64 -17.76
CA ALA A 101 10.30 0.73 -18.45
C ALA A 101 10.52 -0.48 -19.38
N VAL A 102 10.13 -1.68 -18.93
CA VAL A 102 10.20 -2.90 -19.75
C VAL A 102 9.32 -2.78 -21.01
N ILE A 103 8.05 -2.42 -20.84
CA ILE A 103 7.08 -2.32 -21.95
C ILE A 103 7.44 -1.18 -22.90
N THR A 104 7.86 -0.03 -22.36
CA THR A 104 8.33 1.10 -23.17
C THR A 104 9.56 0.73 -24.00
N GLY A 105 10.54 0.03 -23.41
CA GLY A 105 11.71 -0.47 -24.14
C GLY A 105 11.34 -1.40 -25.30
N PHE A 106 10.38 -2.30 -25.09
CA PHE A 106 9.83 -3.16 -26.15
C PHE A 106 9.24 -2.34 -27.30
N HIS A 107 8.37 -1.39 -27.00
CA HIS A 107 7.73 -0.56 -28.04
C HIS A 107 8.73 0.31 -28.81
N ILE A 108 9.73 0.88 -28.13
CA ILE A 108 10.81 1.62 -28.80
C ILE A 108 11.56 0.71 -29.76
N GLY A 109 11.98 -0.47 -29.28
CA GLY A 109 12.72 -1.42 -30.08
C GLY A 109 11.96 -1.88 -31.34
N TYR A 110 10.71 -2.33 -31.19
CA TYR A 110 9.91 -2.78 -32.33
C TYR A 110 9.58 -1.67 -33.31
N ARG A 111 9.30 -0.45 -32.84
CA ARG A 111 9.11 0.73 -33.70
C ARG A 111 10.36 1.04 -34.50
N HIS A 112 11.55 0.94 -33.89
CA HIS A 112 12.82 1.16 -34.57
C HIS A 112 13.06 0.09 -35.65
N LEU A 113 12.87 -1.19 -35.32
CA LEU A 113 13.00 -2.31 -36.25
C LEU A 113 12.04 -2.16 -37.45
N TRP A 114 10.77 -1.82 -37.19
CA TRP A 114 9.78 -1.54 -38.24
C TRP A 114 10.22 -0.40 -39.14
N GLY A 115 10.73 0.69 -38.56
CA GLY A 115 11.28 1.82 -39.30
C GLY A 115 12.49 1.47 -40.17
N ARG A 116 13.28 0.45 -39.80
CA ARG A 116 14.38 -0.09 -40.62
C ARG A 116 13.84 -0.94 -41.77
N LEU A 117 12.93 -1.87 -41.50
CA LEU A 117 12.28 -2.70 -42.52
C LEU A 117 11.58 -1.84 -43.58
N ARG A 118 10.84 -0.81 -43.17
CA ARG A 118 10.13 0.11 -44.07
C ARG A 118 11.09 0.88 -44.99
N ARG A 119 12.21 1.37 -44.45
CA ARG A 119 13.23 2.09 -45.24
C ARG A 119 13.89 1.18 -46.27
N GLU A 120 14.25 -0.03 -45.86
CA GLU A 120 14.85 -1.02 -46.75
C GLU A 120 13.87 -1.45 -47.86
N ALA A 121 12.62 -1.76 -47.50
CA ALA A 121 11.58 -2.12 -48.48
C ALA A 121 11.36 -1.01 -49.51
N GLY A 122 11.25 0.25 -49.06
CA GLY A 122 11.09 1.40 -49.95
C GLY A 122 12.31 1.68 -50.84
N GLY A 123 13.52 1.29 -50.40
CA GLY A 123 14.74 1.38 -51.20
C GLY A 123 14.85 0.30 -52.29
N ARG A 124 14.13 -0.83 -52.13
CA ARG A 124 14.11 -1.93 -53.09
C ARG A 124 13.16 -1.66 -54.25
N ASN A 125 11.86 -1.59 -53.95
CA ASN A 125 10.80 -1.31 -54.90
C ASN A 125 9.44 -1.15 -54.19
N THR A 126 8.42 -0.69 -54.93
CA THR A 126 7.05 -0.53 -54.41
C THR A 126 6.41 -1.85 -53.99
N ALA A 127 6.73 -2.97 -54.65
CA ALA A 127 6.16 -4.28 -54.34
C ALA A 127 6.58 -4.77 -52.95
N ALA A 128 7.86 -4.65 -52.59
CA ALA A 128 8.39 -4.98 -51.27
C ALA A 128 7.75 -4.13 -50.16
N LEU A 129 7.48 -2.85 -50.43
CA LEU A 129 6.78 -1.97 -49.48
C LEU A 129 5.33 -2.41 -49.25
N LEU A 130 4.59 -2.73 -50.32
CA LEU A 130 3.22 -3.24 -50.20
C LEU A 130 3.19 -4.59 -49.46
N ALA A 131 4.10 -5.50 -49.79
CA ALA A 131 4.22 -6.80 -49.12
C ALA A 131 4.47 -6.63 -47.60
N LEU A 132 5.34 -5.69 -47.22
CA LEU A 132 5.59 -5.39 -45.81
C LEU A 132 4.33 -4.84 -45.14
N LEU A 133 3.58 -3.95 -45.80
CA LEU A 133 2.35 -3.38 -45.25
C LEU A 133 1.26 -4.44 -45.05
N GLU A 134 1.17 -5.44 -45.91
CA GLU A 134 0.26 -6.58 -45.74
C GLU A 134 0.61 -7.44 -44.51
N SER A 135 1.86 -7.41 -44.05
CA SER A 135 2.31 -8.13 -42.86
C SER A 135 2.07 -7.41 -41.52
N VAL A 136 1.47 -6.20 -41.55
CA VAL A 136 1.30 -5.34 -40.35
C VAL A 136 0.51 -6.03 -39.26
N ASP A 137 -0.64 -6.62 -39.60
CA ASP A 137 -1.52 -7.25 -38.59
C ASP A 137 -0.81 -8.42 -37.90
N ARG A 138 -0.08 -9.24 -38.66
CA ARG A 138 0.73 -10.35 -38.13
C ARG A 138 1.87 -9.83 -37.25
N THR A 139 2.55 -8.78 -37.70
CA THR A 139 3.63 -8.12 -36.95
C THR A 139 3.13 -7.63 -35.60
N TRP A 140 1.99 -6.93 -35.57
CA TRP A 140 1.46 -6.39 -34.33
C TRP A 140 0.85 -7.47 -33.42
N ALA A 141 0.25 -8.51 -33.99
CA ALA A 141 -0.21 -9.68 -33.24
C ALA A 141 0.96 -10.38 -32.51
N TRP A 142 2.11 -10.52 -33.17
CA TRP A 142 3.32 -11.06 -32.54
C TRP A 142 3.78 -10.21 -31.37
N VAL A 143 3.94 -8.89 -31.58
CA VAL A 143 4.41 -7.95 -30.55
C VAL A 143 3.47 -7.98 -29.34
N GLN A 144 2.15 -7.95 -29.57
CA GLN A 144 1.14 -8.03 -28.50
C GLN A 144 1.27 -9.34 -27.69
N HIS A 145 1.45 -10.47 -28.37
CA HIS A 145 1.57 -11.78 -27.71
C HIS A 145 2.82 -11.87 -26.83
N MET A 146 3.96 -11.39 -27.35
CA MET A 146 5.23 -11.39 -26.62
C MET A 146 5.22 -10.39 -25.45
N CYS A 147 4.69 -9.18 -25.63
CA CYS A 147 4.49 -8.23 -24.55
C CYS A 147 3.59 -8.78 -23.44
N GLY A 148 2.50 -9.47 -23.80
CA GLY A 148 1.63 -10.17 -22.85
C GLY A 148 2.39 -11.23 -22.05
N ALA A 149 3.18 -12.07 -22.72
CA ALA A 149 4.00 -13.10 -22.06
C ALA A 149 5.04 -12.50 -21.09
N VAL A 150 5.71 -11.40 -21.47
CA VAL A 150 6.63 -10.67 -20.56
C VAL A 150 5.86 -10.13 -19.36
N ALA A 151 4.70 -9.51 -19.59
CA ALA A 151 3.88 -8.93 -18.52
C ALA A 151 3.37 -10.00 -17.54
N ASP A 152 3.00 -11.19 -18.05
CA ASP A 152 2.58 -12.34 -17.24
C ASP A 152 3.69 -12.79 -16.30
N GLY A 153 4.89 -13.08 -16.84
CA GLY A 153 6.02 -13.55 -16.04
C GLY A 153 6.50 -12.51 -15.01
N TYR A 154 6.48 -11.25 -15.38
CA TYR A 154 6.79 -10.16 -14.44
C TYR A 154 5.75 -10.09 -13.31
N SER A 155 4.46 -10.16 -13.65
CA SER A 155 3.36 -10.09 -12.68
C SER A 155 3.37 -11.28 -11.72
N GLU A 156 3.64 -12.49 -12.23
CA GLU A 156 3.81 -13.70 -11.41
C GLU A 156 4.89 -13.50 -10.33
N THR A 157 6.08 -13.05 -10.73
CA THR A 157 7.19 -12.81 -9.79
C THR A 157 6.87 -11.70 -8.80
N SER A 158 6.22 -10.63 -9.27
CA SER A 158 5.82 -9.50 -8.42
C SER A 158 4.80 -9.92 -7.37
N ARG A 159 3.82 -10.76 -7.73
CA ARG A 159 2.80 -11.30 -6.81
C ARG A 159 3.41 -12.19 -5.73
N VAL A 160 4.37 -13.06 -6.08
CA VAL A 160 5.07 -13.90 -5.09
C VAL A 160 5.77 -13.03 -4.04
N ARG A 161 6.47 -11.97 -4.48
CA ARG A 161 7.13 -11.03 -3.57
C ARG A 161 6.13 -10.25 -2.71
N GLU A 162 5.05 -9.77 -3.31
CA GLU A 162 4.01 -9.04 -2.58
C GLU A 162 3.32 -9.93 -1.54
N SER A 163 3.01 -11.17 -1.89
CA SER A 163 2.45 -12.16 -0.95
C SER A 163 3.41 -12.44 0.21
N ALA A 164 4.71 -12.65 -0.06
CA ALA A 164 5.71 -12.85 0.98
C ALA A 164 5.83 -11.64 1.92
N LEU A 165 5.70 -10.42 1.39
CA LEU A 165 5.73 -9.20 2.19
C LEU A 165 4.45 -9.01 3.02
N VAL A 166 3.28 -9.36 2.46
CA VAL A 166 2.01 -9.37 3.21
C VAL A 166 2.08 -10.37 4.36
N GLU A 167 2.58 -11.58 4.12
CA GLU A 167 2.78 -12.61 5.14
C GLU A 167 3.74 -12.13 6.25
N LEU A 168 4.87 -11.53 5.87
CA LEU A 168 5.84 -10.98 6.81
C LEU A 168 5.22 -9.89 7.71
N ARG A 169 4.41 -9.00 7.14
CA ARG A 169 3.71 -7.95 7.90
C ARG A 169 2.73 -8.56 8.90
N HIS A 170 1.91 -9.53 8.49
CA HIS A 170 0.95 -10.20 9.38
C HIS A 170 1.67 -10.87 10.54
N ARG A 171 2.67 -11.70 10.23
CA ARG A 171 3.49 -12.36 11.25
C ARG A 171 4.16 -11.38 12.22
N PHE A 172 4.65 -10.25 11.72
CA PHE A 172 5.29 -9.24 12.57
C PHE A 172 4.29 -8.60 13.55
N ILE A 173 3.10 -8.22 13.07
CA ILE A 173 2.03 -7.67 13.93
C ILE A 173 1.55 -8.72 14.93
N GLU A 174 1.33 -9.97 14.51
CA GLU A 174 0.96 -11.06 15.43
C GLU A 174 2.02 -11.31 16.51
N ALA A 175 3.31 -11.28 16.14
CA ALA A 175 4.41 -11.39 17.08
C ALA A 175 4.44 -10.23 18.09
N LEU A 176 4.08 -9.01 17.67
CA LEU A 176 3.94 -7.86 18.57
C LEU A 176 2.79 -8.08 19.56
N HIS A 177 1.62 -8.51 19.08
CA HIS A 177 0.47 -8.82 19.94
C HIS A 177 0.74 -9.93 20.95
N ALA A 178 1.42 -10.99 20.51
CA ALA A 178 1.77 -12.13 21.37
C ALA A 178 2.92 -11.83 22.34
N GLY A 179 3.58 -10.67 22.23
CA GLY A 179 4.79 -10.35 22.98
C GLY A 179 6.04 -11.10 22.51
N GLY A 180 5.95 -11.86 21.42
CA GLY A 180 7.04 -12.68 20.85
C GLY A 180 8.05 -11.89 20.00
N ALA A 181 7.78 -10.63 19.68
CA ALA A 181 8.65 -9.80 18.85
C ALA A 181 9.96 -9.35 19.55
N GLN A 182 10.17 -9.66 20.83
CA GLN A 182 11.37 -9.21 21.56
C GLN A 182 12.64 -10.04 21.26
N GLY A 183 12.49 -11.21 20.63
CA GLY A 183 13.62 -12.07 20.25
C GLY A 183 14.29 -11.67 18.93
N GLU A 184 15.32 -12.43 18.53
CA GLU A 184 16.06 -12.21 17.28
C GLU A 184 15.14 -12.25 16.05
N ASP A 185 14.14 -13.12 16.04
CA ASP A 185 13.15 -13.22 14.97
C ASP A 185 12.38 -11.91 14.78
N GLY A 186 11.99 -11.25 15.86
CA GLY A 186 11.28 -9.96 15.81
C GLY A 186 12.18 -8.83 15.29
N LEU A 187 13.45 -8.81 15.70
CA LEU A 187 14.45 -7.86 15.18
C LEU A 187 14.67 -8.07 13.67
N CYS A 188 14.73 -9.33 13.22
CA CYS A 188 14.87 -9.68 11.82
C CYS A 188 13.66 -9.23 10.99
N MET A 189 12.45 -9.52 11.46
CA MET A 189 11.21 -9.10 10.79
C MET A 189 11.10 -7.58 10.70
N ALA A 190 11.43 -6.85 11.78
CA ALA A 190 11.41 -5.39 11.78
C ALA A 190 12.37 -4.80 10.73
N ARG A 191 13.62 -5.28 10.67
CA ARG A 191 14.61 -4.83 9.67
C ARG A 191 14.21 -5.18 8.24
N ALA A 192 13.61 -6.34 8.02
CA ALA A 192 13.10 -6.75 6.70
C ALA A 192 11.90 -5.92 6.24
N LEU A 193 11.24 -5.22 7.18
CA LEU A 193 10.18 -4.25 6.96
C LEU A 193 10.71 -2.79 7.03
N ASP A 194 12.03 -2.59 6.86
CA ASP A 194 12.67 -1.27 6.88
C ASP A 194 12.40 -0.45 8.17
N PHE A 195 12.13 -1.12 9.29
CA PHE A 195 12.07 -0.52 10.61
C PHE A 195 13.40 -0.65 11.34
N ASP A 196 13.77 0.40 12.08
CA ASP A 196 14.73 0.34 13.18
C ASP A 196 14.05 -0.28 14.42
N PRO A 197 14.47 -1.47 14.89
CA PRO A 197 13.84 -2.13 16.04
C PRO A 197 13.95 -1.38 17.37
N HIS A 198 14.82 -0.38 17.47
CA HIS A 198 15.08 0.38 18.70
C HIS A 198 14.51 1.80 18.68
N ALA A 199 14.12 2.31 17.52
CA ALA A 199 13.55 3.66 17.41
C ALA A 199 12.09 3.70 17.88
N SER A 200 11.52 4.91 17.88
CA SER A 200 10.13 5.11 18.29
C SER A 200 9.16 4.59 17.23
N PHE A 201 8.14 3.88 17.69
CA PHE A 201 7.00 3.41 16.90
C PHE A 201 5.74 4.14 17.33
N GLN A 202 4.83 4.36 16.40
CA GLN A 202 3.47 4.80 16.70
C GLN A 202 2.48 3.99 15.87
N ALA A 203 1.35 3.63 16.47
CA ALA A 203 0.30 2.88 15.78
C ALA A 203 -0.99 3.70 15.65
N ALA A 204 -1.79 3.33 14.65
CA ALA A 204 -3.17 3.73 14.52
C ALA A 204 -4.03 2.54 14.13
N CYS A 205 -5.28 2.54 14.57
CA CYS A 205 -6.25 1.51 14.27
C CYS A 205 -7.53 2.13 13.72
N ALA A 206 -8.08 1.50 12.68
CA ALA A 206 -9.31 1.93 12.04
C ALA A 206 -10.20 0.71 11.70
N PRO A 207 -11.52 0.89 11.54
CA PRO A 207 -12.41 -0.16 11.06
C PRO A 207 -12.02 -0.62 9.65
N VAL A 208 -12.10 -1.93 9.37
CA VAL A 208 -11.72 -2.47 8.05
C VAL A 208 -12.63 -1.96 6.93
N GLU A 209 -13.91 -1.76 7.22
CA GLU A 209 -14.93 -1.27 6.30
C GLU A 209 -14.69 0.17 5.82
N ALA A 210 -13.90 0.96 6.55
CA ALA A 210 -13.54 2.32 6.16
C ALA A 210 -12.36 2.36 5.17
N TRP A 211 -11.65 1.24 4.95
CA TRP A 211 -10.41 1.20 4.18
C TRP A 211 -10.53 0.37 2.91
N SER A 212 -9.91 0.86 1.84
CA SER A 212 -9.77 0.17 0.55
C SER A 212 -8.29 0.13 0.16
N ASP A 213 -7.94 -0.69 -0.82
CA ASP A 213 -6.57 -0.77 -1.37
C ASP A 213 -6.05 0.60 -1.83
N SER A 214 -6.91 1.41 -2.44
CA SER A 214 -6.57 2.78 -2.88
C SER A 214 -6.20 3.70 -1.71
N HIS A 215 -6.86 3.55 -0.55
CA HIS A 215 -6.55 4.33 0.66
C HIS A 215 -5.17 3.96 1.21
N PHE A 216 -4.81 2.68 1.21
CA PHE A 216 -3.47 2.24 1.61
C PHE A 216 -2.37 2.78 0.70
N ASP A 217 -2.60 2.80 -0.61
CA ASP A 217 -1.62 3.32 -1.56
C ASP A 217 -1.44 4.84 -1.45
N LEU A 218 -2.51 5.59 -1.16
CA LEU A 218 -2.41 7.03 -0.90
C LEU A 218 -1.63 7.31 0.38
N LEU A 219 -1.92 6.58 1.46
CA LEU A 219 -1.22 6.74 2.73
C LEU A 219 0.26 6.38 2.63
N ARG A 220 0.59 5.26 1.95
CA ARG A 220 1.99 4.87 1.68
C ARG A 220 2.73 5.94 0.88
N ARG A 221 2.09 6.54 -0.13
CA ARG A 221 2.70 7.61 -0.94
C ARG A 221 2.97 8.87 -0.10
N LYS A 222 2.02 9.27 0.76
CA LYS A 222 2.17 10.42 1.65
C LYS A 222 3.39 10.24 2.57
N LEU A 223 3.44 9.14 3.32
CA LEU A 223 4.50 8.94 4.31
C LEU A 223 5.89 8.68 3.71
N ARG A 224 5.97 8.10 2.51
CA ARG A 224 7.25 8.01 1.78
C ARG A 224 7.82 9.38 1.41
N THR A 225 6.95 10.36 1.17
CA THR A 225 7.36 11.75 0.89
C THR A 225 7.94 12.41 2.13
N ASP A 226 7.39 12.08 3.30
CA ASP A 226 7.81 12.61 4.60
C ASP A 226 9.02 11.86 5.21
N GLY A 227 9.53 10.82 4.52
CA GLY A 227 10.70 10.05 4.96
C GLY A 227 10.43 9.00 6.04
N GLY A 228 9.16 8.66 6.30
CA GLY A 228 8.77 7.64 7.27
C GLY A 228 8.60 6.24 6.69
N THR A 229 8.63 5.23 7.57
CA THR A 229 8.28 3.83 7.26
C THR A 229 6.86 3.55 7.73
N LEU A 230 6.04 2.89 6.89
CA LEU A 230 4.69 2.44 7.25
C LEU A 230 4.41 1.02 6.78
N HIS A 231 3.78 0.26 7.68
CA HIS A 231 3.15 -1.01 7.35
C HIS A 231 1.74 -1.07 7.92
N ALA A 232 0.82 -1.65 7.15
CA ALA A 232 -0.57 -1.83 7.54
C ALA A 232 -0.99 -3.27 7.31
N VAL A 233 -1.81 -3.79 8.23
CA VAL A 233 -2.29 -5.17 8.27
C VAL A 233 -3.76 -5.17 8.68
N ILE A 234 -4.56 -6.03 8.05
CA ILE A 234 -5.92 -6.32 8.52
C ILE A 234 -5.80 -7.38 9.61
N HIS A 235 -6.30 -7.09 10.80
CA HIS A 235 -6.27 -8.01 11.94
C HIS A 235 -7.65 -8.07 12.59
N GLY A 236 -8.43 -9.09 12.23
CA GLY A 236 -9.86 -9.16 12.56
C GLY A 236 -10.67 -8.09 11.83
N GLU A 237 -11.54 -7.37 12.53
CA GLU A 237 -12.41 -6.32 11.97
C GLU A 237 -11.79 -4.92 11.95
N ARG A 238 -10.45 -4.85 11.96
CA ARG A 238 -9.71 -3.59 12.04
C ARG A 238 -8.44 -3.65 11.21
N VAL A 239 -8.00 -2.48 10.78
CA VAL A 239 -6.70 -2.23 10.19
C VAL A 239 -5.78 -1.73 11.30
N VAL A 240 -4.62 -2.37 11.44
CA VAL A 240 -3.52 -1.91 12.29
C VAL A 240 -2.48 -1.26 11.37
N ILE A 241 -2.19 0.00 11.63
CA ILE A 241 -1.21 0.81 10.91
C ILE A 241 -0.06 1.08 11.88
N LEU A 242 1.15 0.69 11.52
CA LEU A 242 2.37 0.94 12.30
C LEU A 242 3.29 1.86 11.51
N VAL A 243 3.75 2.94 12.15
CA VAL A 243 4.61 3.95 11.55
C VAL A 243 5.87 4.20 12.37
N GLN A 244 6.93 4.63 11.69
CA GLN A 244 8.19 5.06 12.26
C GLN A 244 8.77 6.23 11.44
N GLY A 245 9.51 7.14 12.11
CA GLY A 245 10.13 8.30 11.46
C GLY A 245 9.17 9.48 11.21
N VAL A 246 7.89 9.29 11.52
CA VAL A 246 6.83 10.29 11.46
C VAL A 246 5.96 10.20 12.71
N VAL A 247 5.41 11.33 13.16
CA VAL A 247 4.46 11.38 14.28
C VAL A 247 3.08 11.64 13.71
N ILE A 248 2.12 10.82 14.10
CA ILE A 248 0.70 11.04 13.86
C ILE A 248 0.22 12.00 14.94
N ALA A 249 0.13 13.28 14.61
CA ALA A 249 -0.37 14.31 15.53
C ALA A 249 -1.90 14.38 15.49
N ASP A 250 -2.47 14.22 14.30
CA ASP A 250 -3.92 14.20 14.08
C ASP A 250 -4.33 13.09 13.10
N ALA A 251 -5.60 12.71 13.13
CA ALA A 251 -6.16 11.75 12.18
C ALA A 251 -6.07 12.23 10.73
N GLY A 252 -6.04 13.54 10.47
CA GLY A 252 -5.78 14.10 9.14
C GLY A 252 -4.39 13.75 8.58
N ASP A 253 -3.43 13.35 9.43
CA ASP A 253 -2.14 12.86 8.99
C ASP A 253 -2.26 11.48 8.32
N LEU A 254 -3.22 10.67 8.75
CA LEU A 254 -3.43 9.29 8.30
C LEU A 254 -4.57 9.12 7.32
N LEU A 255 -5.64 9.89 7.45
CA LEU A 255 -6.88 9.68 6.71
C LEU A 255 -6.79 10.31 5.32
N PRO A 256 -6.88 9.51 4.24
CA PRO A 256 -7.12 10.05 2.93
C PRO A 256 -8.48 10.80 2.89
N PRO A 257 -8.65 11.74 1.94
CA PRO A 257 -9.95 12.38 1.72
C PRO A 257 -11.06 11.34 1.49
N GLY A 258 -12.18 11.47 2.20
CA GLY A 258 -13.36 10.61 2.02
C GLY A 258 -13.41 9.36 2.90
N VAL A 259 -12.43 9.14 3.79
CA VAL A 259 -12.49 8.07 4.79
C VAL A 259 -13.18 8.57 6.06
N ASP A 260 -14.07 7.75 6.61
CA ASP A 260 -14.74 8.04 7.88
C ASP A 260 -13.70 8.29 8.99
N PRO A 261 -13.87 9.34 9.81
CA PRO A 261 -12.85 9.75 10.75
C PRO A 261 -12.83 8.90 12.02
N VAL A 262 -13.15 7.62 11.94
CA VAL A 262 -13.15 6.70 13.08
C VAL A 262 -11.77 6.04 13.17
N VAL A 263 -10.86 6.68 13.89
CA VAL A 263 -9.48 6.19 14.08
C VAL A 263 -9.08 6.31 15.54
N GLY A 264 -8.51 5.25 16.09
CA GLY A 264 -7.79 5.27 17.35
C GLY A 264 -6.29 5.46 17.11
N ILE A 265 -5.67 6.43 17.76
CA ILE A 265 -4.25 6.75 17.59
C ILE A 265 -3.52 6.42 18.90
N GLY A 266 -2.47 5.62 18.80
CA GLY A 266 -1.62 5.24 19.93
C GLY A 266 -0.54 6.28 20.23
N MET A 267 0.10 6.16 21.40
CA MET A 267 1.23 7.01 21.77
C MET A 267 2.51 6.60 21.01
N PRO A 268 3.43 7.54 20.73
CA PRO A 268 4.79 7.20 20.33
C PRO A 268 5.51 6.44 21.46
N ARG A 269 6.11 5.29 21.15
CA ARG A 269 6.78 4.42 22.15
C ARG A 269 8.04 3.78 21.59
N ALA A 270 9.06 3.63 22.43
CA ALA A 270 10.38 3.18 22.01
C ALA A 270 10.49 1.66 21.82
N GLY A 271 11.12 1.26 20.72
CA GLY A 271 11.48 -0.11 20.39
C GLY A 271 10.30 -1.06 20.15
N LEU A 272 10.60 -2.32 19.89
CA LEU A 272 9.58 -3.35 19.65
C LEU A 272 8.57 -3.55 20.80
N PRO A 273 8.96 -3.51 22.09
CA PRO A 273 7.98 -3.49 23.18
C PRO A 273 7.04 -2.29 23.08
N GLY A 274 7.58 -1.11 22.76
CA GLY A 274 6.82 0.10 22.52
C GLY A 274 5.87 -0.01 21.34
N ALA A 275 6.26 -0.67 20.25
CA ALA A 275 5.38 -0.93 19.11
C ALA A 275 4.13 -1.72 19.54
N ALA A 276 4.30 -2.78 20.33
CA ALA A 276 3.18 -3.57 20.86
C ALA A 276 2.27 -2.74 21.79
N GLU A 277 2.86 -1.94 22.68
CA GLU A 277 2.11 -1.03 23.55
C GLU A 277 1.32 0.03 22.75
N SER A 278 1.93 0.60 21.70
CA SER A 278 1.31 1.62 20.86
C SER A 278 0.14 1.06 20.06
N ILE A 279 0.27 -0.18 19.56
CA ILE A 279 -0.85 -0.92 18.96
C ILE A 279 -1.96 -1.07 20.00
N GLY A 280 -1.65 -1.54 21.21
CA GLY A 280 -2.64 -1.66 22.28
C GLY A 280 -3.36 -0.34 22.63
N ASP A 281 -2.62 0.78 22.63
CA ASP A 281 -3.19 2.12 22.83
C ASP A 281 -4.16 2.51 21.71
N ALA A 282 -3.74 2.34 20.46
CA ALA A 282 -4.53 2.65 19.27
C ALA A 282 -5.82 1.81 19.23
N GLU A 283 -5.73 0.54 19.59
CA GLU A 283 -6.87 -0.36 19.66
C GLU A 283 -7.89 0.06 20.72
N ARG A 284 -7.41 0.43 21.92
CA ARG A 284 -8.27 0.96 22.98
C ARG A 284 -8.93 2.28 22.59
N ALA A 285 -8.17 3.17 21.94
CA ALA A 285 -8.68 4.42 21.43
C ALA A 285 -9.73 4.21 20.33
N LEU A 286 -9.59 3.18 19.49
CA LEU A 286 -10.54 2.85 18.43
C LEU A 286 -11.92 2.49 18.98
N VAL A 287 -11.99 1.78 20.12
CA VAL A 287 -13.28 1.48 20.77
C VAL A 287 -14.03 2.77 21.13
N VAL A 288 -13.30 3.75 21.68
CA VAL A 288 -13.87 5.07 22.04
C VAL A 288 -14.20 5.88 20.78
N ALA A 289 -13.37 5.81 19.75
CA ALA A 289 -13.59 6.49 18.47
C ALA A 289 -14.89 6.00 17.80
N ARG A 290 -15.15 4.69 17.83
CA ARG A 290 -16.39 4.08 17.32
C ARG A 290 -17.63 4.59 18.05
N GLU A 291 -17.59 4.66 19.39
CA GLU A 291 -18.73 5.19 20.16
C GLU A 291 -19.00 6.68 19.88
N ARG A 292 -17.97 7.45 19.50
CA ARG A 292 -18.07 8.90 19.31
C ARG A 292 -18.17 9.35 17.86
N GLY A 293 -17.97 8.46 16.89
CA GLY A 293 -17.97 8.77 15.46
C GLY A 293 -16.87 9.77 15.05
N ARG A 294 -15.75 9.84 15.78
CA ARG A 294 -14.64 10.78 15.50
C ARG A 294 -13.30 10.22 15.97
N PRO A 295 -12.16 10.81 15.55
CA PRO A 295 -10.87 10.26 15.91
C PRO A 295 -10.57 10.46 17.39
N VAL A 296 -9.78 9.56 17.95
CA VAL A 296 -9.38 9.59 19.36
C VAL A 296 -7.90 9.29 19.47
N SER A 297 -7.15 10.23 20.05
CA SER A 297 -5.80 9.97 20.56
C SER A 297 -5.89 9.29 21.92
N PHE A 298 -5.12 8.22 22.10
CA PHE A 298 -4.99 7.56 23.40
C PHE A 298 -4.41 8.52 24.43
N ASP A 299 -3.45 9.39 24.07
CA ASP A 299 -2.84 10.35 25.00
C ASP A 299 -3.90 11.27 25.63
N ASP A 300 -4.84 11.75 24.83
CA ASP A 300 -5.91 12.65 25.26
C ASP A 300 -7.05 11.96 26.03
N LYS A 301 -7.25 10.66 25.79
CA LYS A 301 -8.42 9.88 26.26
C LYS A 301 -8.03 8.56 26.92
N TRP A 302 -6.81 8.46 27.45
CA TRP A 302 -6.23 7.22 27.98
C TRP A 302 -7.12 6.55 29.03
N LEU A 303 -7.77 7.35 29.89
CA LEU A 303 -8.58 6.84 30.99
C LEU A 303 -9.83 6.11 30.46
N ILE A 304 -10.61 6.75 29.58
CA ILE A 304 -11.80 6.11 28.99
C ILE A 304 -11.39 4.97 28.08
N ALA A 305 -10.35 5.13 27.28
CA ALA A 305 -9.83 4.09 26.37
C ALA A 305 -9.37 2.84 27.15
N THR A 306 -8.79 3.02 28.33
CA THR A 306 -8.37 1.91 29.21
C THR A 306 -9.54 1.24 29.93
N LEU A 307 -10.48 2.03 30.44
CA LEU A 307 -11.58 1.50 31.26
C LEU A 307 -12.70 0.86 30.42
N LEU A 308 -13.01 1.43 29.25
CA LEU A 308 -14.15 1.03 28.43
C LEU A 308 -14.13 -0.45 28.03
N PRO A 309 -12.99 -1.04 27.59
CA PRO A 309 -12.91 -2.48 27.31
C PRO A 309 -13.15 -3.37 28.55
N GLN A 310 -13.00 -2.82 29.76
CA GLN A 310 -13.20 -3.53 31.03
C GLN A 310 -14.56 -3.21 31.66
N ARG A 311 -15.46 -2.52 30.97
CA ARG A 311 -16.74 -2.02 31.50
C ARG A 311 -17.56 -3.09 32.21
N ASP A 312 -17.71 -4.28 31.62
CA ASP A 312 -18.52 -5.34 32.20
C ASP A 312 -17.88 -5.97 33.44
N ARG A 313 -16.55 -6.13 33.42
CA ARG A 313 -15.77 -6.61 34.58
C ARG A 313 -15.82 -5.61 35.73
N LEU A 314 -15.77 -4.31 35.43
CA LEU A 314 -15.78 -3.23 36.42
C LEU A 314 -17.21 -2.87 36.88
N ALA A 315 -18.25 -3.31 36.17
CA ALA A 315 -19.62 -2.98 36.47
C ALA A 315 -20.03 -3.19 37.95
N PRO A 316 -19.69 -4.30 38.63
CA PRO A 316 -20.04 -4.48 40.03
C PRO A 316 -19.43 -3.44 40.99
N LEU A 317 -18.36 -2.75 40.57
CA LEU A 317 -17.63 -1.80 41.41
C LEU A 317 -18.06 -0.34 41.17
N VAL A 318 -18.44 0.00 39.93
CA VAL A 318 -18.60 1.39 39.50
C VAL A 318 -19.87 1.64 38.67
N ARG A 319 -20.73 0.64 38.45
CA ARG A 319 -22.00 0.86 37.73
C ARG A 319 -22.91 1.74 38.59
N SER A 320 -23.32 2.87 38.02
CA SER A 320 -24.25 3.80 38.63
C SER A 320 -25.11 4.47 37.56
N THR A 321 -26.40 4.67 37.85
CA THR A 321 -27.32 5.44 37.01
C THR A 321 -27.30 6.93 37.38
N VAL A 322 -26.59 7.32 38.44
CA VAL A 322 -26.52 8.70 38.93
C VAL A 322 -25.95 9.67 37.88
N PRO A 323 -24.89 9.36 37.11
CA PRO A 323 -24.45 10.27 36.06
C PRO A 323 -25.54 10.59 35.03
N ARG A 324 -26.36 9.59 34.64
CA ARG A 324 -27.47 9.77 33.70
C ARG A 324 -28.68 10.48 34.30
N SER A 325 -29.09 10.08 35.49
CA SER A 325 -30.27 10.63 36.16
C SER A 325 -30.04 12.01 36.77
N HIS A 326 -28.79 12.34 37.11
CA HIS A 326 -28.40 13.57 37.80
C HIS A 326 -27.12 14.19 37.18
N PRO A 327 -27.15 14.60 35.89
CA PRO A 327 -25.96 15.08 35.17
C PRO A 327 -25.27 16.26 35.86
N ARG A 328 -26.05 17.18 36.45
CA ARG A 328 -25.54 18.34 37.21
C ARG A 328 -24.68 17.96 38.43
N LEU A 329 -24.90 16.77 39.00
CA LEU A 329 -24.07 16.25 40.09
C LEU A 329 -22.75 15.69 39.53
N ALA A 330 -22.79 14.99 38.40
CA ALA A 330 -21.59 14.55 37.69
C ALA A 330 -20.72 15.75 37.27
N ASP A 331 -21.33 16.84 36.77
CA ASP A 331 -20.63 18.08 36.43
C ASP A 331 -19.87 18.67 37.63
N ALA A 332 -20.48 18.65 38.82
CA ALA A 332 -19.84 19.12 40.05
C ALA A 332 -18.63 18.25 40.44
N VAL A 333 -18.74 16.92 40.29
CA VAL A 333 -17.63 15.99 40.55
C VAL A 333 -16.49 16.20 39.56
N LEU A 334 -16.78 16.33 38.26
CA LEU A 334 -15.78 16.60 37.23
C LEU A 334 -15.11 17.97 37.45
N ALA A 335 -15.88 19.02 37.71
CA ALA A 335 -15.34 20.35 37.99
C ALA A 335 -14.49 20.35 39.27
N PHE A 336 -14.85 19.56 40.27
CA PHE A 336 -14.03 19.37 41.47
C PHE A 336 -12.69 18.70 41.16
N ALA A 337 -12.70 17.60 40.40
CA ALA A 337 -11.50 16.89 39.99
C ALA A 337 -10.57 17.74 39.11
N HIS A 338 -11.12 18.46 38.13
CA HIS A 338 -10.32 19.25 37.19
C HIS A 338 -9.73 20.54 37.78
N ASN A 339 -10.30 21.07 38.86
CA ASN A 339 -9.87 22.34 39.45
C ASN A 339 -9.13 22.14 40.79
N GLY A 340 -8.26 21.12 40.84
CA GLY A 340 -7.39 20.87 41.98
C GLY A 340 -8.12 20.57 43.29
N PHE A 341 -9.29 19.94 43.21
CA PHE A 341 -10.10 19.58 44.37
C PHE A 341 -10.56 20.82 45.19
N SER A 342 -10.70 21.97 44.53
CA SER A 342 -11.12 23.23 45.15
C SER A 342 -12.59 23.55 44.86
N ILE A 343 -13.43 23.57 45.91
CA ILE A 343 -14.84 23.94 45.80
C ILE A 343 -15.00 25.34 45.18
N SER A 344 -14.20 26.31 45.61
CA SER A 344 -14.29 27.69 45.11
C SER A 344 -13.93 27.79 43.63
N ALA A 345 -12.89 27.06 43.18
CA ALA A 345 -12.49 27.06 41.78
C ALA A 345 -13.52 26.35 40.90
N SER A 346 -14.07 25.21 41.35
CA SER A 346 -15.16 24.53 40.65
C SER A 346 -16.42 25.37 40.56
N ALA A 347 -16.73 26.13 41.61
CA ALA A 347 -17.88 27.04 41.64
C ALA A 347 -17.73 28.17 40.62
N ALA A 348 -16.52 28.73 40.49
CA ALA A 348 -16.22 29.75 39.49
C ALA A 348 -16.42 29.23 38.06
N VAL A 349 -15.87 28.05 37.73
CA VAL A 349 -15.99 27.44 36.39
C VAL A 349 -17.43 27.03 36.07
N LEU A 350 -18.20 26.57 37.06
CA LEU A 350 -19.61 26.20 36.87
C LEU A 350 -20.58 27.39 36.96
N HIS A 351 -20.08 28.61 37.24
CA HIS A 351 -20.91 29.80 37.52
C HIS A 351 -21.94 29.57 38.63
N LEU A 352 -21.52 28.92 39.72
CA LEU A 352 -22.34 28.62 40.89
C LEU A 352 -21.74 29.25 42.15
N HIS A 353 -22.55 29.33 43.21
CA HIS A 353 -22.03 29.64 44.55
C HIS A 353 -21.28 28.42 45.13
N PRO A 354 -20.18 28.58 45.90
CA PRO A 354 -19.42 27.48 46.52
C PRO A 354 -20.30 26.48 47.30
N ASN A 355 -21.28 26.99 48.07
CA ASN A 355 -22.22 26.13 48.80
C ASN A 355 -23.03 25.21 47.88
N THR A 356 -23.38 25.65 46.68
CA THR A 356 -24.10 24.83 45.70
C THR A 356 -23.23 23.69 45.18
N VAL A 357 -21.93 23.93 44.96
CA VAL A 357 -20.99 22.86 44.58
C VAL A 357 -20.84 21.87 45.72
N SER A 358 -20.62 22.34 46.96
CA SER A 358 -20.53 21.46 48.13
C SER A 358 -21.77 20.59 48.27
N TYR A 359 -22.95 21.20 48.18
CA TYR A 359 -24.23 20.50 48.20
C TYR A 359 -24.33 19.43 47.11
N ARG A 360 -23.91 19.74 45.86
CA ARG A 360 -23.94 18.76 44.77
C ARG A 360 -23.00 17.57 45.02
N LEU A 361 -21.82 17.80 45.59
CA LEU A 361 -20.90 16.72 45.97
C LEU A 361 -21.49 15.87 47.10
N ASP A 362 -22.13 16.48 48.09
CA ASP A 362 -22.78 15.76 49.20
C ASP A 362 -23.97 14.93 48.71
N ARG A 363 -24.75 15.48 47.77
CA ARG A 363 -25.84 14.75 47.11
C ARG A 363 -25.33 13.60 46.26
N TRP A 364 -24.20 13.78 45.56
CA TRP A 364 -23.55 12.69 44.84
C TRP A 364 -23.19 11.54 45.78
N HIS A 365 -22.54 11.84 46.91
CA HIS A 365 -22.22 10.84 47.94
C HIS A 365 -23.47 10.14 48.47
N HIS A 366 -24.54 10.88 48.76
CA HIS A 366 -25.80 10.30 49.21
C HIS A 366 -26.41 9.31 48.20
N HIS A 367 -26.35 9.62 46.90
CA HIS A 367 -26.94 8.77 45.86
C HIS A 367 -26.06 7.58 45.46
N THR A 368 -24.74 7.69 45.57
CA THR A 368 -23.79 6.66 45.10
C THR A 368 -23.11 5.88 46.21
N GLY A 369 -23.11 6.41 47.43
CA GLY A 369 -22.25 5.95 48.52
C GLY A 369 -20.78 6.38 48.38
N TRP A 370 -20.42 7.12 47.32
CA TRP A 370 -19.03 7.49 47.02
C TRP A 370 -18.77 8.95 47.34
N ASP A 371 -17.94 9.23 48.34
CA ASP A 371 -17.59 10.61 48.69
C ASP A 371 -16.54 11.15 47.69
N PRO A 372 -16.88 12.16 46.85
CA PRO A 372 -15.94 12.74 45.89
C PRO A 372 -14.75 13.45 46.52
N ARG A 373 -14.77 13.71 47.84
CA ARG A 373 -13.64 14.30 48.59
C ARG A 373 -12.68 13.26 49.14
N SER A 374 -13.06 11.98 49.11
CA SER A 374 -12.19 10.85 49.42
C SER A 374 -11.53 10.32 48.14
N TRP A 375 -10.34 9.73 48.26
CA TRP A 375 -9.67 9.13 47.11
C TRP A 375 -10.49 8.02 46.44
N ASP A 376 -10.98 7.03 47.22
CA ASP A 376 -11.73 5.88 46.67
C ASP A 376 -13.07 6.33 46.08
N GLY A 377 -13.79 7.21 46.79
CA GLY A 377 -15.06 7.73 46.33
C GLY A 377 -14.91 8.56 45.04
N LEU A 378 -13.88 9.40 44.94
CA LEU A 378 -13.61 10.14 43.72
C LEU A 378 -13.24 9.21 42.55
N ALA A 379 -12.36 8.23 42.77
CA ALA A 379 -11.94 7.29 41.73
C ALA A 379 -13.13 6.49 41.15
N ARG A 380 -14.01 5.96 42.02
CA ARG A 380 -15.24 5.28 41.60
C ARG A 380 -16.18 6.21 40.87
N SER A 381 -16.31 7.45 41.34
CA SER A 381 -17.17 8.46 40.73
C SER A 381 -16.71 8.81 39.31
N LEU A 382 -15.43 9.06 39.12
CA LEU A 382 -14.85 9.34 37.81
C LEU A 382 -14.99 8.14 36.86
N ALA A 383 -14.70 6.92 37.34
CA ALA A 383 -14.89 5.70 36.54
C ALA A 383 -16.36 5.51 36.13
N ALA A 384 -17.31 5.76 37.03
CA ALA A 384 -18.73 5.68 36.74
C ALA A 384 -19.18 6.72 35.71
N ILE A 385 -18.74 7.98 35.85
CA ILE A 385 -19.04 9.06 34.91
C ILE A 385 -18.47 8.75 33.52
N VAL A 386 -17.27 8.19 33.46
CA VAL A 386 -16.59 7.83 32.20
C VAL A 386 -17.26 6.64 31.49
N LEU A 387 -17.60 5.58 32.23
CA LEU A 387 -18.16 4.33 31.68
C LEU A 387 -19.68 4.35 31.48
N TYR A 388 -20.37 5.23 32.19
CA TYR A 388 -21.82 5.40 32.16
C TYR A 388 -22.17 6.88 32.05
N PRO A 389 -21.72 7.57 30.99
CA PRO A 389 -21.86 9.02 30.88
C PRO A 389 -23.33 9.46 30.86
N PRO A 390 -23.61 10.72 31.22
CA PRO A 390 -24.91 11.33 30.99
C PRO A 390 -25.31 11.25 29.51
N GLU A 391 -26.62 11.19 29.24
CA GLU A 391 -27.13 11.29 27.87
C GLU A 391 -26.91 12.73 27.39
N ASN A 392 -25.81 12.92 26.63
CA ASN A 392 -25.20 14.16 26.15
C ASN A 392 -24.48 15.02 27.20
N PRO A 393 -23.21 15.42 26.97
CA PRO A 393 -22.75 16.68 27.53
C PRO A 393 -23.55 17.82 26.88
N ALA A 394 -23.98 18.80 27.68
CA ALA A 394 -24.39 20.08 27.10
C ALA A 394 -23.25 20.61 26.20
N PRO A 395 -23.58 21.31 25.09
CA PRO A 395 -22.64 21.66 24.02
C PRO A 395 -21.36 22.35 24.49
#